data_AF-A0A430KYY2-F1
#
_entry.id   AF-A0A430KYY2-F1
#
_cell.length_a   1.000
_cell.length_b   1.000
_cell.length_c   1.000
_cell.angle_alpha   90.00
_cell.angle_beta   90.00
_cell.angle_gamma   90.00
#
_symmetry.space_group_name_H-M   'P 1'
#
loop_
_entity.id
_entity.type
_entity.pdbx_description
1 polymer ?
#
loop_
_entity_poly.entity_id
_entity_poly.type
_entity_poly.pdbx_seq_one_letter_code
_entity_poly.pdbx_strand_id
1 'polypeptide(L)'
;MSSVQSLIFQHPTNSVNNLDITSYTSKTWAKSYVPLRRYRLHTTMDMDSGEVTRVDFDTAFLPLMEDEEKQMSEIGQPPNARHWRFETEVDIEHWWHAEVSDVVLAAWQRYPAIVQTDHTAPLGDKNIPENVDSTYAMYLGTSRAPVIIGEMKRNLIRVDAWCQGTMNEAQQRLAQELRGYADKYQCPQVFCWDGLTLLILQFRAQTASQIRNEDCEVDCWILPLNTGICTFRYALYRLMVQGLRRCQVGTPGPLTVGGFTETHREFFSGQPIWSLNGNPSYTHPDGYSRVVDKETGALGWVHSEQDPQGAWETGAIW
;
A
#
# COMPACT_ATOMS: atom_id res chain seq x y z
N MET A 1 4.74 25.73 12.00
CA MET A 1 4.05 24.45 11.71
C MET A 1 4.32 24.14 10.26
N SER A 2 4.72 22.91 9.97
CA SER A 2 4.96 22.44 8.60
C SER A 2 3.69 21.76 8.08
N SER A 3 3.39 21.89 6.78
CA SER A 3 2.35 21.03 6.19
C SER A 3 2.82 19.58 6.20
N VAL A 4 1.90 18.63 6.34
CA VAL A 4 2.22 17.20 6.24
C VAL A 4 2.91 16.90 4.91
N GLN A 5 2.47 17.53 3.81
CA GLN A 5 3.13 17.43 2.51
C GLN A 5 4.64 17.64 2.57
N SER A 6 5.09 18.73 3.22
CA SER A 6 6.51 19.05 3.30
C SER A 6 7.31 17.98 4.07
N LEU A 7 6.69 17.37 5.08
CA LEU A 7 7.33 16.32 5.89
C LEU A 7 7.35 14.98 5.13
N ILE A 8 6.29 14.66 4.37
CA ILE A 8 6.20 13.46 3.54
C ILE A 8 7.32 13.45 2.48
N PHE A 9 7.64 14.59 1.88
CA PHE A 9 8.72 14.69 0.89
C PHE A 9 10.13 14.79 1.50
N GLN A 10 10.28 14.67 2.83
CA GLN A 10 11.58 14.66 3.49
C GLN A 10 11.96 13.25 3.94
N HIS A 11 13.23 12.89 3.72
CA HIS A 11 13.81 11.68 4.31
C HIS A 11 13.88 11.81 5.85
N PRO A 12 13.76 10.70 6.60
CA PRO A 12 14.10 10.66 8.02
C PRO A 12 15.51 11.22 8.29
N THR A 13 15.63 12.11 9.28
CA THR A 13 16.88 12.82 9.57
C THR A 13 17.58 12.34 10.84
N ASN A 14 16.88 11.62 11.72
CA ASN A 14 17.46 11.09 12.95
C ASN A 14 18.46 9.98 12.65
N SER A 15 19.61 10.01 13.32
CA SER A 15 20.69 9.06 13.08
C SER A 15 20.32 7.66 13.58
N VAL A 16 20.73 6.65 12.82
CA VAL A 16 20.53 5.23 13.14
C VAL A 16 21.88 4.54 13.31
N ASN A 17 22.06 3.86 14.44
CA ASN A 17 23.12 2.89 14.66
C ASN A 17 22.56 1.48 14.44
N ASN A 18 22.76 0.92 13.25
CA ASN A 18 22.35 -0.45 12.94
C ASN A 18 23.49 -1.42 13.28
N LEU A 19 23.18 -2.49 14.01
CA LEU A 19 24.15 -3.50 14.43
C LEU A 19 24.34 -4.62 13.39
N ASP A 20 23.67 -4.54 12.24
CA ASP A 20 23.70 -5.50 11.15
C ASP A 20 23.30 -6.93 11.53
N ILE A 21 22.77 -7.14 12.74
CA ILE A 21 22.34 -8.47 13.15
C ILE A 21 21.03 -8.82 12.44
N THR A 22 20.95 -10.03 11.88
CA THR A 22 19.89 -10.43 10.94
C THR A 22 18.81 -11.23 11.67
N SER A 23 17.56 -11.01 11.28
CA SER A 23 16.40 -11.86 11.61
C SER A 23 16.32 -13.02 10.64
N TYR A 24 15.45 -14.00 10.89
CA TYR A 24 15.23 -15.11 9.98
C TYR A 24 13.75 -15.43 9.85
N THR A 25 13.35 -15.84 8.64
CA THR A 25 11.99 -16.29 8.35
C THR A 25 11.96 -17.78 8.00
N SER A 26 11.12 -18.53 8.72
CA SER A 26 10.71 -19.90 8.35
C SER A 26 9.41 -20.28 9.03
N LYS A 27 8.42 -19.39 8.96
CA LYS A 27 7.10 -19.66 9.54
C LYS A 27 6.49 -20.90 8.87
N THR A 28 6.20 -21.94 9.64
CA THR A 28 5.76 -23.24 9.10
C THR A 28 4.49 -23.11 8.24
N TRP A 29 3.57 -22.24 8.65
CA TRP A 29 2.33 -21.98 7.91
C TRP A 29 2.57 -21.31 6.55
N ALA A 30 3.62 -20.49 6.43
CA ALA A 30 3.93 -19.77 5.19
C ALA A 30 4.40 -20.71 4.07
N LYS A 31 4.93 -21.88 4.42
CA LYS A 31 5.39 -22.91 3.45
C LYS A 31 4.26 -23.44 2.56
N SER A 32 3.00 -23.26 2.94
CA SER A 32 1.84 -23.62 2.13
C SER A 32 1.56 -22.64 0.97
N TYR A 33 2.19 -21.47 0.98
CA TYR A 33 2.05 -20.46 -0.07
C TYR A 33 3.11 -20.65 -1.15
N VAL A 34 2.75 -20.34 -2.38
CA VAL A 34 3.70 -20.38 -3.51
C VAL A 34 4.72 -19.24 -3.39
N PRO A 35 6.01 -19.48 -3.69
CA PRO A 35 7.01 -18.41 -3.79
C PRO A 35 6.64 -17.40 -4.87
N LEU A 36 7.12 -16.15 -4.73
CA LEU A 36 7.03 -15.15 -5.79
C LEU A 36 8.03 -15.51 -6.90
N ARG A 37 7.56 -16.18 -7.97
CA ARG A 37 8.42 -16.55 -9.10
C ARG A 37 8.59 -15.43 -10.12
N ARG A 38 7.60 -14.54 -10.24
CA ARG A 38 7.60 -13.38 -11.13
C ARG A 38 6.90 -12.22 -10.43
N TYR A 39 7.49 -11.04 -10.50
CA TYR A 39 6.92 -9.77 -10.05
C TYR A 39 7.40 -8.66 -10.99
N ARG A 40 6.65 -7.55 -11.00
CA ARG A 40 6.96 -6.36 -11.77
C ARG A 40 7.73 -5.41 -10.86
N LEU A 41 9.01 -5.23 -11.13
CA LEU A 41 9.85 -4.31 -10.37
C LEU A 41 9.64 -2.87 -10.88
N HIS A 42 9.34 -1.97 -9.96
CA HIS A 42 9.08 -0.56 -10.22
C HIS A 42 10.14 0.38 -9.63
N THR A 43 11.22 -0.18 -9.08
CA THR A 43 12.43 0.53 -8.68
C THR A 43 13.52 0.34 -9.74
N THR A 44 14.19 1.42 -10.12
CA THR A 44 15.49 1.35 -10.82
C THR A 44 16.59 1.80 -9.87
N MET A 45 17.66 1.03 -9.82
CA MET A 45 18.82 1.29 -8.97
C MET A 45 20.09 1.27 -9.82
N ASP A 46 21.00 2.20 -9.56
CA ASP A 46 22.37 2.09 -10.04
C ASP A 46 23.09 1.04 -9.17
N MET A 47 23.48 -0.06 -9.78
CA MET A 47 24.06 -1.20 -9.06
C MET A 47 25.49 -0.93 -8.58
N ASP A 48 26.20 0.04 -9.17
CA ASP A 48 27.57 0.38 -8.77
C ASP A 48 27.57 1.28 -7.53
N SER A 49 26.67 2.27 -7.50
CA SER A 49 26.53 3.19 -6.36
C SER A 49 25.55 2.70 -5.28
N GLY A 50 24.65 1.77 -5.61
CA GLY A 50 23.56 1.34 -4.74
C GLY A 50 22.44 2.40 -4.59
N GLU A 51 22.46 3.45 -5.40
CA GLU A 51 21.50 4.56 -5.32
C GLU A 51 20.23 4.26 -6.14
N VAL A 52 19.06 4.55 -5.55
CA VAL A 52 17.78 4.48 -6.27
C VAL A 52 17.64 5.69 -7.19
N THR A 53 17.64 5.42 -8.50
CA THR A 53 17.58 6.45 -9.54
C THR A 53 16.15 6.70 -10.05
N ARG A 54 15.23 5.75 -9.87
CA ARG A 54 13.81 5.90 -10.23
C ARG A 54 12.93 5.03 -9.34
N VAL A 55 11.77 5.58 -8.97
CA VAL A 55 10.66 4.84 -8.33
C VAL A 55 9.38 5.23 -9.07
N ASP A 56 8.70 4.26 -9.66
CA ASP A 56 7.50 4.48 -10.47
C ASP A 56 6.27 3.91 -9.79
N PHE A 57 5.39 4.77 -9.28
CA PHE A 57 4.10 4.34 -8.74
C PHE A 57 2.97 4.47 -9.76
N ASP A 58 3.13 5.33 -10.77
CA ASP A 58 2.03 5.78 -11.63
C ASP A 58 1.65 4.74 -12.69
N THR A 59 2.54 3.79 -12.97
CA THR A 59 2.24 2.64 -13.84
C THR A 59 1.47 1.52 -13.16
N ALA A 60 1.39 1.50 -11.82
CA ALA A 60 0.81 0.39 -11.06
C ALA A 60 -0.27 0.79 -10.05
N PHE A 61 -0.22 2.01 -9.51
CA PHE A 61 -1.25 2.57 -8.64
C PHE A 61 -2.20 3.45 -9.43
N LEU A 62 -3.41 3.63 -8.89
CA LEU A 62 -4.33 4.64 -9.40
C LEU A 62 -3.70 6.04 -9.29
N PRO A 63 -4.03 6.95 -10.22
CA PRO A 63 -3.55 8.32 -10.15
C PRO A 63 -4.01 8.98 -8.84
N LEU A 64 -3.18 9.89 -8.32
CA LEU A 64 -3.62 10.80 -7.28
C LEU A 64 -4.73 11.68 -7.84
N MET A 65 -5.75 11.92 -7.03
CA MET A 65 -6.90 12.72 -7.37
C MET A 65 -6.89 14.03 -6.57
N GLU A 66 -8.06 14.62 -6.42
CA GLU A 66 -8.25 15.97 -5.91
C GLU A 66 -8.39 16.04 -4.39
N ASP A 67 -8.77 14.94 -3.72
CA ASP A 67 -8.89 14.85 -2.26
C ASP A 67 -7.54 14.71 -1.55
N GLU A 68 -6.49 14.28 -2.24
CA GLU A 68 -5.14 14.25 -1.69
C GLU A 68 -4.64 15.64 -1.28
N GLU A 69 -5.14 16.72 -1.89
CA GLU A 69 -4.85 18.10 -1.47
C GLU A 69 -5.29 18.35 -0.02
N LYS A 70 -6.43 17.79 0.40
CA LYS A 70 -6.92 17.91 1.78
C LYS A 70 -6.04 17.12 2.75
N GLN A 71 -5.64 15.90 2.40
CA GLN A 71 -4.74 15.08 3.22
C GLN A 71 -3.37 15.77 3.36
N MET A 72 -2.80 16.25 2.26
CA MET A 72 -1.48 16.87 2.22
C MET A 72 -1.42 18.23 2.94
N SER A 73 -2.54 18.96 2.97
CA SER A 73 -2.66 20.26 3.66
C SER A 73 -2.87 20.15 5.17
N GLU A 74 -3.03 18.94 5.72
CA GLU A 74 -3.06 18.72 7.17
C GLU A 74 -1.80 19.27 7.86
N ILE A 75 -1.96 19.57 9.15
CA ILE A 75 -0.86 20.06 9.98
C ILE A 75 -0.08 18.86 10.50
N GLY A 76 1.22 18.84 10.22
CA GLY A 76 2.13 17.81 10.70
C GLY A 76 3.14 18.35 11.70
N GLN A 77 3.65 17.47 12.55
CA GLN A 77 4.82 17.74 13.37
C GLN A 77 5.99 16.87 12.89
N PRO A 78 7.21 17.43 12.80
CA PRO A 78 8.37 16.59 12.51
C PRO A 78 8.62 15.63 13.68
N PRO A 79 9.28 14.47 13.43
CA PRO A 79 9.74 13.60 14.49
C PRO A 79 10.64 14.34 15.48
N ASN A 80 10.51 14.01 16.78
CA ASN A 80 11.42 14.51 17.80
C ASN A 80 12.86 14.07 17.49
N ALA A 81 13.82 14.98 17.70
CA ALA A 81 15.23 14.68 17.54
C ALA A 81 15.66 13.58 18.52
N ARG A 82 16.25 12.49 17.99
CA ARG A 82 16.74 11.35 18.79
C ARG A 82 17.80 10.55 18.04
N HIS A 83 18.52 9.73 18.81
CA HIS A 83 19.45 8.74 18.26
C HIS A 83 18.83 7.35 18.40
N TRP A 84 18.85 6.60 17.30
CA TRP A 84 18.33 5.25 17.24
C TRP A 84 19.45 4.23 17.28
N ARG A 85 19.17 3.09 17.90
CA ARG A 85 20.05 1.93 17.89
C ARG A 85 19.19 0.68 17.67
N PHE A 86 19.44 -0.03 16.58
CA PHE A 86 18.65 -1.21 16.22
C PHE A 86 19.27 -2.46 16.84
N GLU A 87 18.82 -2.81 18.05
CA GLU A 87 19.21 -4.06 18.72
C GLU A 87 18.17 -5.16 18.47
N THR A 88 16.90 -4.79 18.43
CA THR A 88 15.74 -5.68 18.30
C THR A 88 14.85 -5.28 17.12
N GLU A 89 13.94 -6.17 16.71
CA GLU A 89 12.90 -5.84 15.72
C GLU A 89 11.95 -4.74 16.24
N VAL A 90 11.73 -4.68 17.56
CA VAL A 90 10.89 -3.64 18.19
C VAL A 90 11.53 -2.24 18.07
N ASP A 91 12.87 -2.14 18.09
CA ASP A 91 13.54 -0.86 17.86
C ASP A 91 13.34 -0.35 16.43
N ILE A 92 13.29 -1.27 15.47
CA ILE A 92 13.05 -1.00 14.04
C ILE A 92 11.60 -0.60 13.81
N GLU A 93 10.67 -1.30 14.44
CA GLU A 93 9.24 -0.96 14.44
C GLU A 93 9.00 0.43 15.04
N HIS A 94 9.57 0.71 16.22
CA HIS A 94 9.43 2.01 16.86
C HIS A 94 10.03 3.13 16.01
N TRP A 95 11.15 2.89 15.33
CA TRP A 95 11.69 3.84 14.36
C TRP A 95 10.75 4.08 13.19
N TRP A 96 10.17 3.01 12.62
CA TRP A 96 9.23 3.13 11.52
C TRP A 96 8.05 4.02 11.90
N HIS A 97 7.48 3.83 13.08
CA HIS A 97 6.38 4.65 13.54
C HIS A 97 6.79 6.11 13.72
N ALA A 98 7.82 6.32 14.51
CA ALA A 98 8.33 7.64 14.84
C ALA A 98 8.76 8.47 13.63
N GLU A 99 9.44 7.86 12.68
CA GLU A 99 10.09 8.57 11.57
C GLU A 99 9.26 8.56 10.30
N VAL A 100 8.36 7.58 10.12
CA VAL A 100 7.62 7.36 8.88
C VAL A 100 6.12 7.38 9.13
N SER A 101 5.56 6.40 9.85
CA SER A 101 4.11 6.22 9.85
C SER A 101 3.36 7.31 10.59
N ASP A 102 3.85 7.81 11.73
CA ASP A 102 3.19 8.89 12.48
C ASP A 102 3.13 10.18 11.66
N VAL A 103 4.18 10.45 10.89
CA VAL A 103 4.24 11.61 9.99
C VAL A 103 3.22 11.47 8.85
N VAL A 104 3.12 10.27 8.27
CA VAL A 104 2.15 10.01 7.18
C VAL A 104 0.72 10.01 7.71
N LEU A 105 0.47 9.40 8.88
CA LEU A 105 -0.85 9.33 9.51
C LEU A 105 -1.43 10.69 9.88
N ALA A 106 -0.60 11.71 10.05
CA ALA A 106 -1.08 13.09 10.18
C ALA A 106 -1.89 13.55 8.95
N ALA A 107 -1.59 13.05 7.74
CA ALA A 107 -2.38 13.31 6.52
C ALA A 107 -3.77 12.64 6.58
N TRP A 108 -3.86 11.57 7.35
CA TRP A 108 -5.02 10.68 7.47
C TRP A 108 -5.73 10.85 8.80
N GLN A 109 -5.64 12.03 9.41
CA GLN A 109 -6.33 12.30 10.67
C GLN A 109 -7.84 12.51 10.45
N ARG A 110 -8.21 13.13 9.32
CA ARG A 110 -9.60 13.55 9.04
C ARG A 110 -10.16 13.06 7.71
N TYR A 111 -9.35 12.93 6.65
CA TYR A 111 -9.86 12.79 5.28
C TYR A 111 -9.39 11.52 4.54
N PRO A 112 -9.89 10.30 4.88
CA PRO A 112 -10.59 9.95 6.10
C PRO A 112 -9.61 9.63 7.23
N ALA A 113 -10.13 9.43 8.43
CA ALA A 113 -9.35 8.87 9.52
C ALA A 113 -8.85 7.44 9.20
N ILE A 114 -7.53 7.21 9.23
CA ILE A 114 -6.92 5.87 9.23
C ILE A 114 -6.43 5.54 10.64
N VAL A 115 -6.78 4.35 11.12
CA VAL A 115 -6.37 3.84 12.42
C VAL A 115 -5.24 2.83 12.23
N GLN A 116 -4.15 3.01 12.98
CA GLN A 116 -3.10 2.02 13.13
C GLN A 116 -3.39 1.12 14.33
N THR A 117 -3.14 -0.18 14.16
CA THR A 117 -3.11 -1.17 15.24
C THR A 117 -1.97 -2.15 15.02
N ASP A 118 -1.18 -2.38 16.06
CA ASP A 118 0.02 -3.21 15.96
C ASP A 118 -0.16 -4.56 16.66
N HIS A 119 0.52 -5.59 16.16
CA HIS A 119 0.51 -6.97 16.67
C HIS A 119 -0.92 -7.55 16.79
N THR A 120 -1.79 -7.20 15.85
CA THR A 120 -3.19 -7.61 15.86
C THR A 120 -3.47 -8.72 14.86
N ALA A 121 -4.46 -9.57 15.17
CA ALA A 121 -5.01 -10.55 14.24
C ALA A 121 -5.81 -9.84 13.13
N PRO A 122 -6.14 -10.55 12.02
CA PRO A 122 -6.98 -10.01 10.96
C PRO A 122 -8.29 -9.42 11.48
N LEU A 123 -8.75 -8.33 10.85
CA LEU A 123 -9.90 -7.54 11.32
C LEU A 123 -11.27 -8.22 11.17
N GLY A 124 -11.32 -9.41 10.57
CA GLY A 124 -12.56 -10.16 10.35
C GLY A 124 -12.85 -11.20 11.44
N ASP A 125 -14.01 -11.85 11.36
CA ASP A 125 -14.48 -12.83 12.35
C ASP A 125 -13.66 -14.14 12.38
N LYS A 126 -12.74 -14.32 11.41
CA LYS A 126 -11.90 -15.51 11.34
C LYS A 126 -10.80 -15.42 12.38
N ASN A 127 -10.86 -16.30 13.37
CA ASN A 127 -9.76 -16.48 14.32
C ASN A 127 -8.53 -17.07 13.60
N ILE A 128 -7.56 -16.22 13.30
CA ILE A 128 -6.30 -16.57 12.64
C ILE A 128 -5.18 -16.25 13.65
N PRO A 129 -4.31 -17.22 14.00
CA PRO A 129 -3.30 -17.03 15.04
C PRO A 129 -2.09 -16.18 14.60
N GLU A 130 -1.99 -15.86 13.31
CA GLU A 130 -0.89 -15.08 12.77
C GLU A 130 -1.17 -13.58 12.82
N ASN A 131 -0.38 -12.88 13.64
CA ASN A 131 -0.42 -11.44 13.76
C ASN A 131 0.61 -10.79 12.84
N VAL A 132 0.18 -9.73 12.17
CA VAL A 132 1.07 -8.82 11.44
C VAL A 132 1.52 -7.72 12.39
N ASP A 133 2.74 -7.21 12.21
CA ASP A 133 3.30 -6.21 13.12
C ASP A 133 2.52 -4.90 13.07
N SER A 134 2.12 -4.43 11.89
CA SER A 134 1.30 -3.22 11.74
C SER A 134 0.11 -3.42 10.80
N THR A 135 -1.08 -2.98 11.22
CA THR A 135 -2.26 -2.87 10.38
C THR A 135 -2.74 -1.42 10.37
N TYR A 136 -2.99 -0.89 9.18
CA TYR A 136 -3.61 0.43 9.01
C TYR A 136 -4.97 0.20 8.36
N ALA A 137 -6.03 0.72 8.96
CA ALA A 137 -7.40 0.41 8.58
C ALA A 137 -8.30 1.65 8.57
N MET A 138 -9.31 1.63 7.72
CA MET A 138 -10.38 2.63 7.73
C MET A 138 -11.68 2.01 8.22
N TYR A 139 -12.56 2.83 8.78
CA TYR A 139 -13.92 2.41 9.08
C TYR A 139 -14.80 2.52 7.84
N LEU A 140 -15.57 1.47 7.57
CA LEU A 140 -16.66 1.42 6.61
C LEU A 140 -17.93 1.08 7.40
N GLY A 141 -18.66 2.12 7.82
CA GLY A 141 -19.72 1.97 8.82
C GLY A 141 -19.14 1.51 10.15
N THR A 142 -19.63 0.38 10.67
CA THR A 142 -19.15 -0.22 11.93
C THR A 142 -17.98 -1.19 11.75
N SER A 143 -17.65 -1.54 10.50
CA SER A 143 -16.60 -2.52 10.19
C SER A 143 -15.29 -1.82 9.85
N ARG A 144 -14.15 -2.47 10.13
CA ARG A 144 -12.84 -1.98 9.70
C ARG A 144 -12.38 -2.77 8.48
N ALA A 145 -11.90 -2.05 7.47
CA ALA A 145 -11.25 -2.64 6.31
C ALA A 145 -9.74 -2.35 6.38
N PRO A 146 -8.87 -3.36 6.25
CA PRO A 146 -7.43 -3.14 6.26
C PRO A 146 -7.05 -2.41 4.98
N VAL A 147 -6.46 -1.23 5.09
CA VAL A 147 -5.98 -0.40 3.98
C VAL A 147 -4.62 -0.90 3.53
N ILE A 148 -3.69 -1.06 4.47
CA ILE A 148 -2.36 -1.65 4.26
C ILE A 148 -1.95 -2.50 5.48
N ILE A 149 -1.07 -3.46 5.28
CA ILE A 149 -0.44 -4.24 6.36
C ILE A 149 1.09 -4.22 6.24
N GLY A 150 1.78 -4.34 7.37
CA GLY A 150 3.23 -4.19 7.47
C GLY A 150 3.88 -5.22 8.36
N GLU A 151 4.96 -5.85 7.89
CA GLU A 151 5.80 -6.73 8.70
C GLU A 151 7.17 -6.07 8.95
N MET A 152 7.67 -6.21 10.16
CA MET A 152 8.98 -5.76 10.58
C MET A 152 9.95 -6.94 10.58
N LYS A 153 11.16 -6.70 10.10
CA LYS A 153 12.28 -7.65 10.10
C LYS A 153 13.53 -6.93 10.56
N ARG A 154 14.63 -7.67 10.61
CA ARG A 154 15.97 -7.12 10.88
C ARG A 154 16.95 -7.55 9.81
N ASN A 155 17.44 -6.62 9.00
CA ASN A 155 18.50 -6.77 7.99
C ASN A 155 18.36 -8.04 7.11
N LEU A 156 17.14 -8.35 6.69
CA LEU A 156 16.77 -9.60 6.01
C LEU A 156 16.69 -9.43 4.50
N ILE A 157 16.30 -8.25 4.01
CA ILE A 157 15.99 -7.99 2.61
C ILE A 157 17.30 -7.83 1.83
N ARG A 158 17.42 -8.59 0.74
CA ARG A 158 18.60 -8.57 -0.14
C ARG A 158 18.28 -7.79 -1.41
N VAL A 159 18.59 -6.50 -1.40
CA VAL A 159 18.26 -5.54 -2.47
C VAL A 159 18.67 -6.06 -3.84
N ASP A 160 19.90 -6.56 -3.97
CA ASP A 160 20.44 -7.15 -5.20
C ASP A 160 19.59 -8.30 -5.74
N ALA A 161 19.23 -9.24 -4.86
CA ALA A 161 18.45 -10.42 -5.20
C ALA A 161 17.03 -10.06 -5.68
N TRP A 162 16.40 -9.05 -5.06
CA TRP A 162 15.08 -8.58 -5.46
C TRP A 162 15.13 -7.69 -6.72
N CYS A 163 16.16 -6.86 -6.90
CA CYS A 163 16.29 -6.05 -8.11
C CYS A 163 16.57 -6.91 -9.35
N GLN A 164 17.35 -7.98 -9.21
CA GLN A 164 17.76 -8.84 -10.33
C GLN A 164 16.84 -10.04 -10.57
N GLY A 165 15.86 -10.28 -9.69
CA GLY A 165 15.00 -11.47 -9.76
C GLY A 165 15.72 -12.77 -9.41
N THR A 166 16.83 -12.69 -8.66
CA THR A 166 17.70 -13.80 -8.27
C THR A 166 17.49 -14.21 -6.81
N MET A 167 16.25 -14.15 -6.34
CA MET A 167 15.87 -14.47 -4.95
C MET A 167 16.33 -15.86 -4.52
N ASN A 168 17.19 -15.89 -3.50
CA ASN A 168 17.60 -17.12 -2.82
C ASN A 168 16.46 -17.68 -1.93
N GLU A 169 16.70 -18.84 -1.32
CA GLU A 169 15.69 -19.52 -0.49
C GLU A 169 15.17 -18.64 0.67
N ALA A 170 16.01 -17.83 1.30
CA ALA A 170 15.59 -16.95 2.38
C ALA A 170 14.65 -15.84 1.88
N GLN A 171 14.96 -15.22 0.74
CA GLN A 171 14.09 -14.21 0.13
C GLN A 171 12.77 -14.82 -0.37
N GLN A 172 12.81 -16.05 -0.90
CA GLN A 172 11.60 -16.78 -1.29
C GLN A 172 10.70 -17.06 -0.09
N ARG A 173 11.27 -17.43 1.07
CA ARG A 173 10.51 -17.64 2.31
C ARG A 173 9.89 -16.34 2.83
N LEU A 174 10.62 -15.22 2.77
CA LEU A 174 10.07 -13.91 3.08
C LEU A 174 8.88 -13.59 2.16
N ALA A 175 9.05 -13.79 0.85
CA ALA A 175 8.01 -13.55 -0.13
C ALA A 175 6.74 -14.41 0.10
N GLN A 176 6.92 -15.68 0.50
CA GLN A 176 5.82 -16.58 0.88
C GLN A 176 5.10 -16.10 2.15
N GLU A 177 5.86 -15.64 3.14
CA GLU A 177 5.30 -15.08 4.38
C GLU A 177 4.44 -13.85 4.09
N LEU A 178 4.97 -12.88 3.30
CA LEU A 178 4.25 -11.67 2.93
C LEU A 178 2.98 -11.96 2.10
N ARG A 179 3.05 -12.91 1.15
CA ARG A 179 1.86 -13.38 0.40
C ARG A 179 0.83 -14.01 1.34
N GLY A 180 1.30 -14.79 2.30
CA GLY A 180 0.43 -15.45 3.24
C GLY A 180 -0.28 -14.48 4.19
N TYR A 181 0.39 -13.40 4.59
CA TYR A 181 -0.27 -12.30 5.28
C TYR A 181 -1.28 -11.58 4.40
N ALA A 182 -0.93 -11.25 3.15
CA ALA A 182 -1.87 -10.63 2.21
C ALA A 182 -3.18 -11.43 2.06
N ASP A 183 -3.08 -12.76 1.96
CA ASP A 183 -4.23 -13.67 1.88
C ASP A 183 -5.04 -13.69 3.17
N LYS A 184 -4.38 -13.88 4.32
CA LYS A 184 -5.03 -13.99 5.64
C LYS A 184 -5.75 -12.71 6.05
N TYR A 185 -5.14 -11.55 5.77
CA TYR A 185 -5.69 -10.24 6.09
C TYR A 185 -6.59 -9.70 4.97
N GLN A 186 -6.67 -10.40 3.83
CA GLN A 186 -7.38 -9.93 2.64
C GLN A 186 -6.95 -8.50 2.25
N CYS A 187 -5.63 -8.26 2.33
CA CYS A 187 -5.02 -6.96 2.11
C CYS A 187 -3.90 -7.11 1.06
N PRO A 188 -4.17 -6.75 -0.21
CA PRO A 188 -3.19 -6.82 -1.28
C PRO A 188 -2.01 -5.84 -1.14
N GLN A 189 -2.18 -4.77 -0.34
CA GLN A 189 -1.15 -3.76 -0.10
C GLN A 189 -0.31 -4.14 1.13
N VAL A 190 0.89 -4.63 0.89
CA VAL A 190 1.80 -5.11 1.93
C VAL A 190 3.10 -4.32 1.88
N PHE A 191 3.66 -4.00 3.05
CA PHE A 191 5.06 -3.59 3.14
C PHE A 191 5.83 -4.49 4.11
N CYS A 192 7.15 -4.52 3.92
CA CYS A 192 8.10 -5.12 4.84
C CYS A 192 9.24 -4.14 5.06
N TRP A 193 9.53 -3.80 6.30
CA TRP A 193 10.64 -2.93 6.67
C TRP A 193 11.62 -3.72 7.53
N ASP A 194 12.90 -3.71 7.18
CA ASP A 194 13.90 -4.52 7.89
C ASP A 194 14.97 -3.72 8.65
N GLY A 195 14.80 -2.41 8.79
CA GLY A 195 15.81 -1.53 9.38
C GLY A 195 16.81 -0.95 8.38
N LEU A 196 16.87 -1.46 7.14
CA LEU A 196 17.71 -0.91 6.06
C LEU A 196 16.96 -0.73 4.75
N THR A 197 16.01 -1.60 4.44
CA THR A 197 15.29 -1.63 3.18
C THR A 197 13.80 -1.74 3.42
N LEU A 198 13.04 -0.89 2.72
CA LEU A 198 11.60 -0.98 2.60
C LEU A 198 11.27 -1.76 1.32
N LEU A 199 10.55 -2.87 1.48
CA LEU A 199 9.94 -3.63 0.39
C LEU A 199 8.44 -3.37 0.39
N ILE A 200 7.88 -2.97 -0.74
CA ILE A 200 6.43 -2.78 -0.91
C ILE A 200 5.95 -3.75 -1.98
N LEU A 201 4.85 -4.43 -1.70
CA LEU A 201 4.19 -5.37 -2.60
C LEU A 201 2.72 -4.98 -2.78
N GLN A 202 2.25 -5.03 -4.03
CA GLN A 202 0.83 -5.03 -4.36
C GLN A 202 0.48 -6.31 -5.12
N PHE A 203 -0.36 -7.16 -4.53
CA PHE A 203 -0.88 -8.35 -5.19
C PHE A 203 -2.04 -7.97 -6.13
N ARG A 204 -1.88 -8.13 -7.45
CA ARG A 204 -2.90 -7.78 -8.47
C ARG A 204 -4.02 -8.82 -8.56
N ALA A 205 -4.59 -9.19 -7.41
CA ALA A 205 -5.65 -10.18 -7.32
C ALA A 205 -7.02 -9.57 -7.67
N GLN A 206 -7.79 -10.22 -8.55
CA GLN A 206 -9.16 -9.80 -8.90
C GLN A 206 -10.18 -10.23 -7.83
N THR A 207 -9.85 -11.24 -7.02
CA THR A 207 -10.61 -11.62 -5.81
C THR A 207 -9.64 -11.94 -4.68
N ALA A 208 -10.09 -11.86 -3.43
CA ALA A 208 -9.24 -12.19 -2.27
C ALA A 208 -8.56 -13.56 -2.38
N SER A 209 -9.28 -14.58 -2.89
CA SER A 209 -8.75 -15.94 -3.05
C SER A 209 -7.57 -16.04 -4.02
N GLN A 210 -7.51 -15.15 -5.02
CA GLN A 210 -6.47 -15.18 -6.03
C GLN A 210 -5.10 -14.76 -5.50
N ILE A 211 -5.00 -14.15 -4.31
CA ILE A 211 -3.71 -13.84 -3.68
C ILE A 211 -2.87 -15.13 -3.50
N ARG A 212 -3.50 -16.29 -3.35
CA ARG A 212 -2.80 -17.58 -3.22
C ARG A 212 -2.25 -18.11 -4.54
N ASN A 213 -2.79 -17.66 -5.67
CA ASN A 213 -2.51 -18.23 -6.98
C ASN A 213 -1.10 -17.86 -7.44
N GLU A 214 -0.39 -18.83 -7.99
CA GLU A 214 0.96 -18.61 -8.55
C GLU A 214 0.97 -17.56 -9.66
N ASP A 215 -0.12 -17.50 -10.44
CA ASP A 215 -0.29 -16.54 -11.54
C ASP A 215 -0.76 -15.15 -11.08
N CYS A 216 -0.97 -14.93 -9.79
CA CYS A 216 -1.24 -13.59 -9.27
C CYS A 216 0.00 -12.73 -9.47
N GLU A 217 -0.08 -11.79 -10.41
CA GLU A 217 0.95 -10.79 -10.62
C GLU A 217 1.14 -9.95 -9.35
N VAL A 218 2.39 -9.56 -9.10
CA VAL A 218 2.76 -8.76 -7.94
C VAL A 218 3.59 -7.58 -8.43
N ASP A 219 3.16 -6.37 -8.09
CA ASP A 219 3.97 -5.17 -8.24
C ASP A 219 4.90 -5.04 -7.03
N CYS A 220 6.16 -4.66 -7.26
CA CYS A 220 7.22 -4.65 -6.25
C CYS A 220 8.04 -3.36 -6.31
N TRP A 221 8.23 -2.73 -5.14
CA TRP A 221 9.15 -1.61 -4.95
C TRP A 221 10.13 -1.94 -3.84
N ILE A 222 11.37 -1.54 -4.04
CA ILE A 222 12.46 -1.71 -3.08
C ILE A 222 13.07 -0.32 -2.87
N LEU A 223 13.15 0.12 -1.62
CA LEU A 223 13.72 1.41 -1.26
C LEU A 223 14.71 1.22 -0.09
N PRO A 224 16.02 1.33 -0.32
CA PRO A 224 17.00 1.38 0.77
C PRO A 224 16.88 2.69 1.56
N LEU A 225 17.30 2.66 2.82
CA LEU A 225 17.19 3.78 3.76
C LEU A 225 17.99 4.98 3.28
N ASN A 226 17.30 6.12 3.18
CA ASN A 226 17.90 7.42 2.87
C ASN A 226 18.74 7.43 1.59
N THR A 227 18.43 6.57 0.61
CA THR A 227 19.05 6.60 -0.71
C THR A 227 18.06 7.07 -1.77
N GLY A 228 18.54 7.94 -2.67
CA GLY A 228 17.83 8.34 -3.87
C GLY A 228 16.65 9.32 -3.68
N ILE A 229 15.82 9.35 -4.73
CA ILE A 229 14.83 10.42 -4.97
C ILE A 229 13.50 10.26 -4.23
N CYS A 230 13.21 9.08 -3.69
CA CYS A 230 11.91 8.75 -3.10
C CYS A 230 12.06 8.53 -1.60
N THR A 231 11.23 9.19 -0.80
CA THR A 231 11.21 9.03 0.66
C THR A 231 10.31 7.86 1.06
N PHE A 232 10.61 7.21 2.19
CA PHE A 232 9.73 6.18 2.75
C PHE A 232 8.35 6.71 3.10
N ARG A 233 8.28 7.96 3.58
CA ARG A 233 7.01 8.63 3.89
C ARG A 233 6.14 8.78 2.64
N TYR A 234 6.74 9.19 1.51
CA TYR A 234 6.00 9.29 0.25
C TYR A 234 5.59 7.91 -0.28
N ALA A 235 6.47 6.91 -0.18
CA ALA A 235 6.15 5.54 -0.58
C ALA A 235 4.97 4.96 0.25
N LEU A 236 5.00 5.15 1.57
CA LEU A 236 3.91 4.76 2.47
C LEU A 236 2.62 5.51 2.16
N TYR A 237 2.69 6.82 1.92
CA TYR A 237 1.54 7.64 1.52
C TYR A 237 0.89 7.12 0.24
N ARG A 238 1.69 6.84 -0.81
CA ARG A 238 1.20 6.28 -2.08
C ARG A 238 0.52 4.93 -1.88
N LEU A 239 1.09 4.07 -1.03
CA LEU A 239 0.50 2.78 -0.70
C LEU A 239 -0.82 2.94 0.09
N MET A 240 -0.90 3.89 1.02
CA MET A 240 -2.13 4.21 1.75
C MET A 240 -3.23 4.73 0.84
N VAL A 241 -2.92 5.66 -0.09
CA VAL A 241 -3.88 6.14 -1.09
C VAL A 241 -4.43 4.96 -1.90
N GLN A 242 -3.55 4.10 -2.42
CA GLN A 242 -3.97 2.94 -3.20
C GLN A 242 -4.86 1.97 -2.40
N GLY A 243 -4.47 1.65 -1.16
CA GLY A 243 -5.25 0.79 -0.28
C GLY A 243 -6.59 1.42 0.11
N LEU A 244 -6.64 2.74 0.29
CA LEU A 244 -7.86 3.49 0.54
C LEU A 244 -8.83 3.35 -0.65
N ARG A 245 -8.38 3.60 -1.89
CA ARG A 245 -9.24 3.48 -3.08
C ARG A 245 -9.87 2.10 -3.20
N ARG A 246 -9.10 1.06 -2.90
CA ARG A 246 -9.61 -0.31 -2.81
C ARG A 246 -10.71 -0.45 -1.75
N CYS A 247 -10.51 0.12 -0.56
CA CYS A 247 -11.48 -0.01 0.53
C CYS A 247 -12.73 0.85 0.35
N GLN A 248 -12.62 2.05 -0.22
CA GLN A 248 -13.73 2.99 -0.44
C GLN A 248 -14.85 2.38 -1.28
N VAL A 249 -14.49 1.52 -2.22
CA VAL A 249 -15.45 0.84 -3.10
C VAL A 249 -16.01 -0.46 -2.52
N GLY A 250 -15.68 -0.75 -1.26
CA GLY A 250 -15.75 -2.06 -0.63
C GLY A 250 -17.12 -2.75 -0.58
N THR A 251 -18.25 -2.04 -0.79
CA THR A 251 -19.50 -2.58 -1.39
C THR A 251 -20.61 -1.54 -1.54
N PRO A 252 -21.10 -1.30 -2.78
CA PRO A 252 -22.51 -1.51 -3.14
C PRO A 252 -22.64 -2.43 -4.38
N GLY A 253 -23.87 -2.69 -4.82
CA GLY A 253 -24.17 -3.48 -6.04
C GLY A 253 -23.56 -2.89 -7.32
N PRO A 254 -23.76 -3.54 -8.48
CA PRO A 254 -23.11 -3.15 -9.72
C PRO A 254 -23.40 -1.67 -10.06
N LEU A 255 -22.34 -0.90 -10.29
CA LEU A 255 -22.40 0.49 -10.71
C LEU A 255 -22.90 0.59 -12.16
N THR A 256 -23.92 1.42 -12.36
CA THR A 256 -24.41 1.81 -13.69
C THR A 256 -24.12 3.28 -13.94
N VAL A 257 -23.41 3.59 -15.03
CA VAL A 257 -23.03 4.94 -15.47
C VAL A 257 -23.34 5.05 -16.96
N GLY A 258 -24.02 6.12 -17.39
CA GLY A 258 -24.33 6.33 -18.82
C GLY A 258 -25.07 5.17 -19.50
N GLY A 259 -25.83 4.35 -18.75
CA GLY A 259 -26.51 3.16 -19.26
C GLY A 259 -25.62 1.91 -19.40
N PHE A 260 -24.32 2.01 -19.11
CA PHE A 260 -23.40 0.87 -19.00
C PHE A 260 -23.32 0.42 -17.55
N THR A 261 -23.28 -0.89 -17.35
CA THR A 261 -23.09 -1.48 -16.02
C THR A 261 -21.72 -2.14 -15.94
N GLU A 262 -21.00 -1.91 -14.85
CA GLU A 262 -19.72 -2.57 -14.62
C GLU A 262 -19.89 -4.10 -14.57
N THR A 263 -18.88 -4.82 -15.03
CA THR A 263 -18.89 -6.29 -14.97
C THR A 263 -18.43 -6.81 -13.61
N HIS A 264 -17.37 -6.19 -13.07
CA HIS A 264 -16.79 -6.46 -11.77
C HIS A 264 -15.82 -5.34 -11.40
N ARG A 265 -15.30 -5.37 -10.17
CA ARG A 265 -14.22 -4.48 -9.71
C ARG A 265 -12.99 -5.30 -9.38
N GLU A 266 -11.82 -4.74 -9.64
CA GLU A 266 -10.58 -5.35 -9.21
C GLU A 266 -10.48 -5.34 -7.69
N PHE A 267 -10.25 -6.51 -7.09
CA PHE A 267 -10.11 -6.58 -5.64
C PHE A 267 -8.92 -5.79 -5.10
N PHE A 268 -7.84 -5.59 -5.86
CA PHE A 268 -6.63 -4.91 -5.35
C PHE A 268 -6.62 -3.39 -5.51
N SER A 269 -7.35 -2.83 -6.48
CA SER A 269 -7.37 -1.38 -6.75
C SER A 269 -8.74 -0.76 -6.48
N GLY A 270 -9.80 -1.57 -6.47
CA GLY A 270 -11.17 -1.10 -6.47
C GLY A 270 -11.61 -0.46 -7.79
N GLN A 271 -10.83 -0.58 -8.86
CA GLN A 271 -11.18 -0.03 -10.17
C GLN A 271 -12.30 -0.85 -10.83
N PRO A 272 -13.36 -0.22 -11.34
CA PRO A 272 -14.40 -0.92 -12.07
C PRO A 272 -13.93 -1.33 -13.47
N ILE A 273 -14.36 -2.52 -13.89
CA ILE A 273 -14.09 -3.08 -15.21
C ILE A 273 -15.36 -3.09 -16.03
N TRP A 274 -15.33 -2.35 -17.13
CA TRP A 274 -16.43 -2.23 -18.09
C TRP A 274 -16.34 -3.30 -19.17
N SER A 275 -17.43 -3.50 -19.91
CA SER A 275 -17.42 -4.31 -21.13
C SER A 275 -17.57 -3.40 -22.36
N LEU A 276 -16.58 -3.44 -23.25
CA LEU A 276 -16.62 -2.78 -24.54
C LEU A 276 -16.53 -3.85 -25.64
N ASN A 277 -17.62 -4.04 -26.38
CA ASN A 277 -17.73 -5.08 -27.42
C ASN A 277 -17.38 -6.49 -26.91
N GLY A 278 -17.72 -6.81 -25.65
CA GLY A 278 -17.43 -8.09 -25.02
C GLY A 278 -16.03 -8.22 -24.40
N ASN A 279 -15.16 -7.22 -24.56
CA ASN A 279 -13.83 -7.21 -23.95
C ASN A 279 -13.81 -6.37 -22.67
N PRO A 280 -13.00 -6.76 -21.65
CA PRO A 280 -12.83 -5.96 -20.45
C PRO A 280 -12.13 -4.63 -20.78
N SER A 281 -12.60 -3.54 -20.18
CA SER A 281 -12.06 -2.20 -20.36
C SER A 281 -11.93 -1.47 -19.01
N TYR A 282 -10.79 -0.85 -18.79
CA TYR A 282 -10.53 0.03 -17.63
C TYR A 282 -11.06 1.45 -17.86
N THR A 283 -11.35 1.80 -19.12
CA THR A 283 -11.94 3.07 -19.52
C THR A 283 -13.44 2.88 -19.74
N HIS A 284 -14.24 3.84 -19.30
CA HIS A 284 -15.68 3.81 -19.52
C HIS A 284 -16.01 3.87 -21.03
N PRO A 285 -16.94 3.04 -21.54
CA PRO A 285 -17.29 2.99 -22.98
C PRO A 285 -17.71 4.33 -23.57
N ASP A 286 -18.52 5.09 -22.84
CA ASP A 286 -19.04 6.39 -23.28
C ASP A 286 -18.19 7.58 -22.80
N GLY A 287 -16.92 7.39 -22.45
CA GLY A 287 -16.01 8.50 -22.16
C GLY A 287 -16.21 9.19 -20.80
N TYR A 288 -17.00 8.61 -19.88
CA TYR A 288 -17.05 9.08 -18.49
C TYR A 288 -15.67 8.93 -17.83
N SER A 289 -15.32 9.91 -17.02
CA SER A 289 -14.09 9.91 -16.22
C SER A 289 -14.42 9.79 -14.74
N ARG A 290 -13.62 8.98 -14.04
CA ARG A 290 -13.74 8.83 -12.59
C ARG A 290 -13.17 10.07 -11.90
N VAL A 291 -13.88 10.57 -10.91
CA VAL A 291 -13.54 11.75 -10.12
C VAL A 291 -13.76 11.49 -8.64
N VAL A 292 -13.27 12.40 -7.81
CA VAL A 292 -13.51 12.42 -6.37
C VAL A 292 -14.13 13.76 -5.98
N ASP A 293 -15.13 13.73 -5.12
CA ASP A 293 -15.65 14.93 -4.49
C ASP A 293 -14.70 15.36 -3.36
N LYS A 294 -14.05 16.53 -3.52
CA LYS A 294 -13.13 17.05 -2.50
C LYS A 294 -13.78 17.21 -1.13
N GLU A 295 -15.07 17.53 -1.08
CA GLU A 295 -15.76 17.82 0.17
C GLU A 295 -16.03 16.58 1.00
N THR A 296 -16.44 15.49 0.36
CA THR A 296 -16.92 14.28 1.03
C THR A 296 -16.03 13.04 0.86
N GLY A 297 -15.08 13.09 -0.08
CA GLY A 297 -14.26 11.95 -0.47
C GLY A 297 -14.99 10.90 -1.31
N ALA A 298 -16.24 11.18 -1.70
CA ALA A 298 -17.02 10.26 -2.52
C ALA A 298 -16.42 10.13 -3.92
N LEU A 299 -16.38 8.91 -4.45
CA LEU A 299 -15.98 8.64 -5.82
C LEU A 299 -17.21 8.74 -6.74
N GLY A 300 -17.03 9.34 -7.91
CA GLY A 300 -18.08 9.50 -8.90
C GLY A 300 -17.55 9.38 -10.32
N TRP A 301 -18.47 9.35 -11.28
CA TRP A 301 -18.19 9.30 -12.71
C TRP A 301 -18.92 10.43 -13.41
N VAL A 302 -18.18 11.27 -14.12
CA VAL A 302 -18.74 12.44 -14.81
C VAL A 302 -18.46 12.38 -16.30
N HIS A 303 -19.38 12.93 -17.08
CA HIS A 303 -19.17 13.22 -18.49
C HIS A 303 -19.30 14.72 -18.70
N SER A 304 -18.18 15.40 -18.92
CA SER A 304 -18.11 16.88 -18.96
C SER A 304 -19.16 17.55 -19.86
N GLU A 305 -19.51 16.92 -20.98
CA GLU A 305 -20.48 17.46 -21.94
C GLU A 305 -21.93 16.99 -21.74
N GLN A 306 -22.17 15.79 -21.21
CA GLN A 306 -23.48 15.12 -21.25
C GLN A 306 -24.11 14.93 -19.88
N ASP A 307 -23.27 14.71 -18.85
CA ASP A 307 -23.71 14.53 -17.47
C ASP A 307 -22.62 15.08 -16.51
N PRO A 308 -22.60 16.41 -16.29
CA PRO A 308 -21.61 17.04 -15.43
C PRO A 308 -21.91 16.82 -13.94
N GLN A 309 -23.12 16.39 -13.58
CA GLN A 309 -23.45 16.01 -12.19
C GLN A 309 -22.99 14.57 -11.90
N GLY A 310 -23.00 13.73 -12.93
CA GLY A 310 -22.43 12.39 -12.91
C GLY A 310 -23.23 11.40 -12.07
N ALA A 311 -22.63 10.23 -11.89
CA ALA A 311 -23.15 9.15 -11.06
C ALA A 311 -22.15 8.82 -9.95
N TRP A 312 -22.64 8.78 -8.71
CA TRP A 312 -21.83 8.48 -7.53
C TRP A 312 -21.60 6.98 -7.37
N GLU A 313 -20.33 6.59 -7.30
CA GLU A 313 -19.88 5.22 -7.06
C GLU A 313 -19.89 4.87 -5.57
N THR A 314 -19.55 5.85 -4.72
CA THR A 314 -19.53 5.69 -3.26
C THR A 314 -20.28 6.83 -2.58
N GLY A 315 -20.67 6.62 -1.32
CA GLY A 315 -21.11 7.72 -0.46
C GLY A 315 -19.93 8.52 0.10
N ALA A 316 -20.26 9.56 0.87
CA ALA A 316 -19.31 10.31 1.69
C ALA A 316 -18.59 9.41 2.69
N ILE A 317 -17.31 9.70 2.92
CA ILE A 317 -16.43 8.93 3.81
C ILE A 317 -15.74 9.82 4.86
N TRP A 318 -15.98 11.14 4.83
CA TRP A 318 -15.69 12.11 5.89
C TRP A 318 -16.64 13.29 5.81
#